data_AF-A0A6N0P033-F1
#
_entry.id   AF-A0A6N0P033-F1
#
_cell.length_a   1.000
_cell.length_b   1.000
_cell.length_c   1.000
_cell.angle_alpha   90.00
_cell.angle_beta   90.00
_cell.angle_gamma   90.00
#
_symmetry.space_group_name_H-M   'P 1'
#
loop_
_entity.id
_entity.type
_entity.pdbx_description
1 polymer ?
#
loop_
_entity_poly.entity_id
_entity_poly.type
_entity_poly.pdbx_seq_one_letter_code
_entity_poly.pdbx_strand_id
1 'polypeptide(L)'
;MAKYDSRVIARVLQYVQHLGDLNPRIIGALSGVRNAEEILGNLRNLYGLNPLARWEALGLDYFYIEMKANPKISLLDLYNVMDGHLVLIARNDRYPERIKSLFYFPTGIEFQSLFEKMVDNYIISEYSIHKMKKIMYYAMDFSELDFVSLRFKKSIVDYPRDPLELPNISDGFKPDWLDLFIIGKKQEINTISLKEIAKLAGVPYRNALYHYQKHVIGKGLVRGNAFRIKDLQNIRVILTFGKNEEVIKDLSKILTLSYAFETSDNKVIANVYCDDYFLGDVLDYISYTMWKHKHNIDVSVHAFLPRFKYLLTASIPYEHYDKHGKWVVNKGLISEKIDSLSKKIELLQF
;
A
#
# COMPACT_ATOMS: atom_id res chain seq x y z
N MET A 1 -26.22 9.74 -5.55
CA MET A 1 -25.13 10.74 -5.68
C MET A 1 -25.48 11.96 -6.52
N ALA A 2 -26.51 11.94 -7.39
CA ALA A 2 -26.92 13.06 -8.25
C ALA A 2 -27.31 14.39 -7.56
N LYS A 3 -27.33 14.45 -6.23
CA LYS A 3 -27.68 15.65 -5.45
C LYS A 3 -26.51 16.65 -5.31
N TYR A 4 -25.27 16.20 -5.51
CA TYR A 4 -24.07 17.01 -5.32
C TYR A 4 -23.23 17.08 -6.59
N ASP A 5 -22.68 18.25 -6.89
CA ASP A 5 -21.71 18.45 -7.97
C ASP A 5 -20.45 17.60 -7.68
N SER A 6 -19.98 16.85 -8.68
CA SER A 6 -18.76 16.03 -8.60
C SER A 6 -17.54 16.83 -8.12
N ARG A 7 -17.44 18.13 -8.44
CA ARG A 7 -16.35 19.00 -7.97
C ARG A 7 -16.40 19.22 -6.47
N VAL A 8 -17.60 19.32 -5.90
CA VAL A 8 -17.80 19.46 -4.44
C VAL A 8 -17.41 18.15 -3.75
N ILE A 9 -17.81 17.01 -4.32
CA ILE A 9 -17.43 15.69 -3.80
C ILE A 9 -15.91 15.50 -3.87
N ALA A 10 -15.29 15.77 -5.02
CA ALA A 10 -13.86 15.65 -5.24
C ALA A 10 -13.06 16.50 -4.23
N ARG A 11 -13.51 17.73 -3.97
CA ARG A 11 -12.89 18.60 -2.96
C ARG A 11 -12.97 18.00 -1.56
N VAL A 12 -14.11 17.44 -1.16
CA VAL A 12 -14.26 16.76 0.15
C VAL A 12 -13.31 15.56 0.23
N LEU A 13 -13.29 14.71 -0.80
CA LEU A 13 -12.43 13.52 -0.83
C LEU A 13 -10.94 13.86 -0.83
N GLN A 14 -10.54 14.99 -1.40
CA GLN A 14 -9.16 15.46 -1.31
C GLN A 14 -8.75 15.62 0.15
N TYR A 15 -9.55 16.29 0.98
CA TYR A 15 -9.25 16.43 2.41
C TYR A 15 -9.32 15.11 3.18
N VAL A 16 -10.17 14.17 2.76
CA VAL A 16 -10.20 12.81 3.34
C VAL A 16 -8.86 12.09 3.12
N GLN A 17 -8.26 12.19 1.93
CA GLN A 17 -6.94 11.59 1.66
C GLN A 17 -5.85 12.15 2.58
N HIS A 18 -5.97 13.42 2.97
CA HIS A 18 -5.02 14.10 3.85
C HIS A 18 -5.24 13.77 5.33
N LEU A 19 -6.49 13.79 5.79
CA LEU A 19 -6.81 13.84 7.23
C LEU A 19 -7.52 12.60 7.75
N GLY A 20 -7.88 11.67 6.87
CA GLY A 20 -8.82 10.59 7.17
C GLY A 20 -10.27 11.09 7.18
N ASP A 21 -11.20 10.22 7.57
CA ASP A 21 -12.65 10.45 7.54
C ASP A 21 -13.30 10.61 8.93
N LEU A 22 -12.50 10.64 10.00
CA LEU A 22 -13.01 10.55 11.37
C LEU A 22 -13.58 11.85 11.93
N ASN A 23 -13.40 13.00 11.27
CA ASN A 23 -14.01 14.25 11.67
C ASN A 23 -14.61 15.02 10.48
N PRO A 24 -15.84 14.66 10.05
CA PRO A 24 -16.54 15.33 8.96
C PRO A 24 -16.70 16.83 9.13
N ARG A 25 -16.79 17.33 10.38
CA ARG A 25 -16.91 18.76 10.66
C ARG A 25 -15.61 19.52 10.34
N ILE A 26 -14.46 18.96 10.73
CA ILE A 26 -13.15 19.52 10.36
C ILE A 26 -12.98 19.48 8.84
N ILE A 27 -13.34 18.37 8.20
CA ILE A 27 -13.30 18.25 6.73
C ILE A 27 -14.18 19.30 6.07
N GLY A 28 -15.41 19.51 6.57
CA GLY A 28 -16.31 20.56 6.07
C GLY A 28 -15.78 21.97 6.26
N ALA A 29 -15.17 22.26 7.40
CA ALA A 29 -14.55 23.56 7.69
C ALA A 29 -13.36 23.84 6.75
N LEU A 30 -12.45 22.87 6.59
CA LEU A 30 -11.25 23.02 5.75
C LEU A 30 -11.56 23.02 4.26
N SER A 31 -12.52 22.19 3.83
CA SER A 31 -12.99 22.16 2.44
C SER A 31 -13.92 23.32 2.08
N GLY A 32 -14.45 24.06 3.06
CA GLY A 32 -15.49 25.07 2.83
C GLY A 32 -16.84 24.48 2.40
N VAL A 33 -17.05 23.17 2.53
CA VAL A 33 -18.28 22.47 2.14
C VAL A 33 -19.14 22.20 3.39
N ARG A 34 -20.22 22.98 3.55
CA ARG A 34 -21.10 22.90 4.73
C ARG A 34 -21.74 21.53 4.92
N ASN A 35 -22.04 20.82 3.82
CA ASN A 35 -22.71 19.51 3.85
C ASN A 35 -21.73 18.32 3.80
N ALA A 36 -20.45 18.52 4.18
CA ALA A 36 -19.44 17.45 4.12
C ALA A 36 -19.84 16.20 4.92
N GLU A 37 -20.53 16.35 6.05
CA GLU A 37 -21.03 15.22 6.85
C GLU A 37 -22.04 14.35 6.08
N GLU A 38 -23.00 14.96 5.39
CA GLU A 38 -23.97 14.24 4.56
C GLU A 38 -23.27 13.59 3.35
N ILE A 39 -22.34 14.31 2.72
CA ILE A 39 -21.55 13.77 1.59
C ILE A 39 -20.77 12.53 2.03
N LEU A 40 -19.99 12.61 3.11
CA LEU A 40 -19.20 11.48 3.60
C LEU A 40 -20.09 10.33 4.07
N GLY A 41 -21.22 10.62 4.71
CA GLY A 41 -22.22 9.61 5.07
C GLY A 41 -22.72 8.82 3.86
N ASN A 42 -22.98 9.50 2.75
CA ASN A 42 -23.41 8.87 1.49
C ASN A 42 -22.28 8.08 0.79
N LEU A 43 -21.02 8.49 0.99
CA LEU A 43 -19.87 7.87 0.33
C LEU A 43 -19.22 6.75 1.15
N ARG A 44 -19.60 6.58 2.42
CA ARG A 44 -18.93 5.69 3.39
C ARG A 44 -18.75 4.24 2.91
N ASN A 45 -19.64 3.75 2.06
CA ASN A 45 -19.59 2.38 1.53
C ASN A 45 -18.91 2.27 0.15
N LEU A 46 -18.54 3.40 -0.45
CA LEU A 46 -17.94 3.48 -1.78
C LEU A 46 -16.43 3.52 -1.75
N TYR A 47 -15.83 3.78 -0.59
CA TYR A 47 -14.38 3.85 -0.48
C TYR A 47 -13.87 3.22 0.79
N GLY A 48 -12.60 2.84 0.73
CA GLY A 48 -11.80 2.48 1.90
C GLY A 48 -10.58 3.36 2.00
N LEU A 49 -10.14 3.60 3.24
CA LEU A 49 -8.92 4.36 3.53
C LEU A 49 -7.88 3.44 4.13
N ASN A 50 -6.71 3.39 3.50
CA ASN A 50 -5.58 2.63 3.99
C ASN A 50 -4.50 3.62 4.48
N PRO A 51 -4.25 3.70 5.81
CA PRO A 51 -3.24 4.61 6.33
C PRO A 51 -1.84 4.18 5.89
N LEU A 52 -1.08 5.10 5.28
CA LEU A 52 0.30 4.84 4.85
C LEU A 52 1.24 5.07 6.04
N ALA A 53 1.64 4.00 6.71
CA ALA A 53 2.49 4.05 7.90
C ALA A 53 3.87 4.69 7.63
N ARG A 54 4.38 5.46 8.59
CA ARG A 54 5.79 5.85 8.69
C ARG A 54 6.58 4.73 9.33
N TRP A 55 7.08 3.80 8.52
CA TRP A 55 7.76 2.60 9.01
C TRP A 55 8.93 2.92 9.94
N GLU A 56 9.63 4.02 9.69
CA GLU A 56 10.75 4.47 10.52
C GLU A 56 10.31 4.82 11.95
N ALA A 57 9.15 5.48 12.09
CA ALA A 57 8.57 5.81 13.40
C ALA A 57 8.04 4.57 14.13
N LEU A 58 7.76 3.50 13.39
CA LEU A 58 7.34 2.21 13.95
C LEU A 58 8.52 1.29 14.30
N GLY A 59 9.77 1.70 14.05
CA GLY A 59 10.95 0.84 14.26
C GLY A 59 11.07 -0.30 13.25
N LEU A 60 10.53 -0.10 12.05
CA LEU A 60 10.63 -1.02 10.92
C LEU A 60 11.59 -0.46 9.87
N ASP A 61 12.29 -1.35 9.17
CA ASP A 61 12.82 -1.12 7.84
C ASP A 61 11.82 -1.63 6.79
N TYR A 62 11.86 -1.04 5.60
CA TYR A 62 10.99 -1.39 4.50
C TYR A 62 11.80 -1.72 3.25
N PHE A 63 11.42 -2.78 2.54
CA PHE A 63 12.18 -3.30 1.41
C PHE A 63 11.25 -3.63 0.24
N TYR A 64 11.79 -3.49 -0.97
CA TYR A 64 11.22 -4.07 -2.17
C TYR A 64 12.07 -5.26 -2.60
N ILE A 65 11.40 -6.37 -2.85
CA ILE A 65 12.03 -7.64 -3.19
C ILE A 65 11.57 -8.04 -4.58
N GLU A 66 12.51 -8.31 -5.47
CA GLU A 66 12.24 -8.96 -6.75
C GLU A 66 12.70 -10.41 -6.60
N MET A 67 11.87 -11.39 -6.96
CA MET A 67 12.23 -12.80 -6.83
C MET A 67 11.65 -13.63 -7.97
N LYS A 68 12.29 -14.76 -8.29
CA LYS A 68 11.67 -15.82 -9.07
C LYS A 68 11.29 -16.98 -8.17
N ALA A 69 10.02 -17.31 -8.12
CA ALA A 69 9.47 -18.40 -7.32
C ALA A 69 8.85 -19.48 -8.22
N ASN A 70 8.76 -20.70 -7.71
CA ASN A 70 8.01 -21.75 -8.39
C ASN A 70 6.53 -21.32 -8.59
N PRO A 71 6.01 -21.28 -9.84
CA PRO A 71 4.64 -20.80 -10.11
C PRO A 71 3.53 -21.58 -9.38
N LYS A 72 3.80 -22.82 -8.97
CA LYS A 72 2.86 -23.67 -8.21
C LYS A 72 2.67 -23.20 -6.76
N ILE A 73 3.63 -22.46 -6.20
CA ILE A 73 3.52 -21.90 -4.85
C ILE A 73 2.40 -20.87 -4.86
N SER A 74 1.50 -20.86 -3.88
CA SER A 74 0.49 -19.80 -3.79
C SER A 74 1.08 -18.53 -3.17
N LEU A 75 0.53 -17.36 -3.46
CA LEU A 75 0.97 -16.12 -2.79
C LEU A 75 0.75 -16.18 -1.27
N LEU A 76 -0.28 -16.91 -0.85
CA LEU A 76 -0.56 -17.15 0.57
C LEU A 76 0.51 -18.03 1.22
N ASP A 77 1.07 -19.01 0.50
CA ASP A 77 2.20 -19.80 1.02
C ASP A 77 3.41 -18.89 1.30
N LEU A 78 3.75 -17.98 0.36
CA LEU A 78 4.84 -17.02 0.57
C LEU A 78 4.58 -16.08 1.75
N TYR A 79 3.34 -15.55 1.86
CA TYR A 79 2.92 -14.73 2.99
C TYR A 79 3.09 -15.47 4.32
N ASN A 80 2.60 -16.70 4.39
CA ASN A 80 2.61 -17.52 5.60
C ASN A 80 4.03 -17.92 6.01
N VAL A 81 4.88 -18.30 5.04
CA VAL A 81 6.26 -18.69 5.29
C VAL A 81 7.06 -17.54 5.89
N MET A 82 6.89 -16.32 5.35
CA MET A 82 7.50 -15.11 5.90
C MET A 82 6.74 -14.54 7.10
N ASP A 83 5.86 -15.34 7.70
CA ASP A 83 5.10 -15.03 8.91
C ASP A 83 4.37 -13.67 8.86
N GLY A 84 3.86 -13.29 7.69
CA GLY A 84 3.12 -12.05 7.49
C GLY A 84 3.97 -10.80 7.28
N HIS A 85 5.30 -10.91 7.20
CA HIS A 85 6.18 -9.76 6.93
C HIS A 85 6.15 -9.27 5.48
N LEU A 86 5.71 -10.09 4.52
CA LEU A 86 5.47 -9.67 3.14
C LEU A 86 4.09 -9.01 3.02
N VAL A 87 4.04 -7.71 2.76
CA VAL A 87 2.80 -6.91 2.79
C VAL A 87 2.23 -6.60 1.41
N LEU A 88 3.01 -6.86 0.37
CA LEU A 88 2.56 -6.95 -1.01
C LEU A 88 3.26 -8.15 -1.61
N ILE A 89 2.53 -9.04 -2.28
CA ILE A 89 3.10 -10.11 -3.10
C ILE A 89 2.38 -10.04 -4.44
N ALA A 90 3.10 -9.64 -5.47
CA ALA A 90 2.56 -9.37 -6.80
C ALA A 90 3.23 -10.29 -7.82
N ARG A 91 2.49 -11.31 -8.27
CA ARG A 91 2.92 -12.23 -9.33
C ARG A 91 2.59 -11.62 -10.68
N ASN A 92 3.57 -11.54 -11.56
CA ASN A 92 3.37 -11.05 -12.91
C ASN A 92 2.44 -12.00 -13.69
N ASP A 93 1.42 -11.45 -14.35
CA ASP A 93 0.44 -12.27 -15.08
C ASP A 93 1.03 -12.98 -16.31
N ARG A 94 2.01 -12.36 -16.98
CA ARG A 94 2.68 -12.92 -18.18
C ARG A 94 3.86 -13.83 -17.84
N TYR A 95 4.53 -13.55 -16.73
CA TYR A 95 5.73 -14.25 -16.25
C TYR A 95 5.50 -14.71 -14.81
N PRO A 96 4.67 -15.76 -14.59
CA PRO A 96 4.16 -16.13 -13.27
C PRO A 96 5.23 -16.58 -12.27
N GLU A 97 6.44 -16.88 -12.73
CA GLU A 97 7.60 -17.11 -11.88
C GLU A 97 8.10 -15.82 -11.23
N ARG A 98 7.92 -14.66 -11.87
CA ARG A 98 8.39 -13.36 -11.37
C ARG A 98 7.43 -12.78 -10.35
N ILE A 99 7.94 -12.53 -9.16
CA ILE A 99 7.21 -11.94 -8.05
C ILE A 99 7.92 -10.66 -7.61
N LYS A 100 7.12 -9.61 -7.45
CA LYS A 100 7.52 -8.35 -6.84
C LYS A 100 6.84 -8.26 -5.48
N SER A 101 7.61 -7.93 -4.45
CA SER A 101 7.11 -7.92 -3.07
C SER A 101 7.53 -6.67 -2.31
N LEU A 102 6.71 -6.27 -1.34
CA LEU A 102 7.07 -5.29 -0.33
C LEU A 102 7.15 -5.98 1.01
N PHE A 103 8.19 -5.68 1.78
CA PHE A 103 8.58 -6.43 2.96
C PHE A 103 8.92 -5.48 4.10
N TYR A 104 8.22 -5.60 5.23
CA TYR A 104 8.58 -4.89 6.47
C TYR A 104 9.30 -5.82 7.42
N PHE A 105 10.39 -5.35 7.98
CA PHE A 105 11.14 -6.10 8.99
C PHE A 105 11.65 -5.17 10.08
N PRO A 106 11.73 -5.60 11.35
CA PRO A 106 12.22 -4.73 12.41
C PRO A 106 13.64 -4.23 12.14
N THR A 107 13.86 -2.94 12.38
CA THR A 107 15.15 -2.30 12.16
C THR A 107 16.25 -2.99 12.97
N GLY A 108 17.39 -3.27 12.32
CA GLY A 108 18.56 -3.86 12.96
C GLY A 108 18.52 -5.38 13.14
N ILE A 109 17.45 -6.06 12.70
CA ILE A 109 17.41 -7.53 12.68
C ILE A 109 17.76 -8.04 11.27
N GLU A 110 18.77 -8.90 11.18
CA GLU A 110 19.17 -9.55 9.92
C GLU A 110 18.19 -10.65 9.51
N PHE A 111 17.87 -10.70 8.21
CA PHE A 111 16.89 -11.61 7.61
C PHE A 111 17.33 -12.25 6.29
N GLN A 112 18.49 -11.87 5.75
CA GLN A 112 19.00 -12.33 4.46
C GLN A 112 19.11 -13.86 4.42
N SER A 113 19.53 -14.48 5.52
CA SER A 113 19.62 -15.94 5.66
C SER A 113 18.29 -16.67 5.47
N LEU A 114 17.14 -16.00 5.67
CA LEU A 114 15.83 -16.58 5.41
C LEU A 114 15.59 -16.73 3.90
N PHE A 115 16.00 -15.74 3.10
CA PHE A 115 15.91 -15.81 1.64
C PHE A 115 16.93 -16.78 1.05
N GLU A 116 18.15 -16.84 1.60
CA GLU A 116 19.15 -17.86 1.25
C GLU A 116 18.59 -19.27 1.50
N LYS A 117 17.99 -19.51 2.66
CA LYS A 117 17.33 -20.78 2.95
C LYS A 117 16.19 -21.10 1.98
N MET A 118 15.40 -20.10 1.56
CA MET A 118 14.37 -20.31 0.53
C MET A 118 14.96 -20.71 -0.83
N VAL A 119 16.16 -20.22 -1.17
CA VAL A 119 16.92 -20.65 -2.36
C VAL A 119 17.38 -22.10 -2.20
N ASP A 120 18.00 -22.44 -1.08
CA ASP A 120 18.49 -23.80 -0.79
C ASP A 120 17.37 -24.84 -0.81
N ASN A 121 16.14 -24.41 -0.49
CA ASN A 121 14.94 -25.25 -0.48
C ASN A 121 14.14 -25.21 -1.80
N TYR A 122 14.70 -24.62 -2.87
CA TYR A 122 14.10 -24.51 -4.21
C TYR A 122 12.72 -23.82 -4.24
N ILE A 123 12.41 -23.00 -3.24
CA ILE A 123 11.18 -22.22 -3.17
C ILE A 123 11.28 -21.02 -4.12
N ILE A 124 12.45 -20.38 -4.11
CA ILE A 124 12.85 -19.32 -5.04
C ILE A 124 14.18 -19.69 -5.69
N SER A 125 14.45 -19.20 -6.90
CA SER A 125 15.71 -19.45 -7.60
C SER A 125 16.64 -18.23 -7.64
N GLU A 126 16.09 -17.03 -7.56
CA GLU A 126 16.83 -15.78 -7.49
C GLU A 126 16.02 -14.74 -6.71
N TYR A 127 16.73 -13.81 -6.08
CA TYR A 127 16.11 -12.65 -5.46
C TYR A 127 17.06 -11.44 -5.44
N SER A 128 16.48 -10.25 -5.38
CA SER A 128 17.18 -8.99 -5.10
C SER A 128 16.42 -8.20 -4.04
N ILE A 129 17.16 -7.53 -3.15
CA ILE A 129 16.61 -6.78 -2.02
C ILE A 129 16.98 -5.31 -2.18
N HIS A 130 15.98 -4.44 -2.16
CA HIS A 130 16.12 -3.01 -2.33
C HIS A 130 15.55 -2.29 -1.10
N LYS A 131 16.41 -1.71 -0.25
CA LYS A 131 15.96 -0.99 0.95
C LYS A 131 15.28 0.33 0.56
N MET A 132 14.11 0.61 1.12
CA MET A 132 13.38 1.86 0.89
C MET A 132 14.02 3.02 1.63
N LYS A 133 14.10 4.16 0.94
CA LYS A 133 14.55 5.44 1.49
C LYS A 133 13.42 6.45 1.64
N LYS A 134 12.47 6.47 0.70
CA LYS A 134 11.43 7.50 0.64
C LYS A 134 10.15 6.97 -0.01
N ILE A 135 9.00 7.46 0.47
CA ILE A 135 7.71 7.37 -0.22
C ILE A 135 7.33 8.74 -0.75
N MET A 136 6.88 8.78 -2.00
CA MET A 136 6.16 9.88 -2.62
C MET A 136 4.70 9.43 -2.79
N TYR A 137 3.79 9.99 -1.98
CA TYR A 137 2.37 9.67 -2.07
C TYR A 137 1.67 10.68 -2.99
N TYR A 138 1.02 10.21 -4.04
CA TYR A 138 0.31 11.06 -4.99
C TYR A 138 -1.19 10.89 -4.78
N ALA A 139 -1.79 11.84 -4.08
CA ALA A 139 -3.24 11.84 -3.81
C ALA A 139 -4.02 11.75 -5.13
N MET A 140 -4.98 10.84 -5.18
CA MET A 140 -5.80 10.61 -6.36
C MET A 140 -6.61 11.87 -6.66
N ASP A 141 -6.55 12.31 -7.91
CA ASP A 141 -7.30 13.48 -8.33
C ASP A 141 -8.69 13.05 -8.81
N PHE A 142 -9.70 13.40 -8.02
CA PHE A 142 -11.09 13.06 -8.27
C PHE A 142 -11.80 14.06 -9.19
N SER A 143 -11.13 15.08 -9.72
CA SER A 143 -11.76 16.08 -10.61
C SER A 143 -12.37 15.45 -11.87
N GLU A 144 -11.76 14.37 -12.35
CA GLU A 144 -12.17 13.64 -13.55
C GLU A 144 -13.10 12.47 -13.26
N LEU A 145 -13.41 12.18 -11.99
CA LEU A 145 -14.29 11.06 -11.63
C LEU A 145 -15.77 11.45 -11.78
N ASP A 146 -16.48 10.68 -12.60
CA ASP A 146 -17.94 10.66 -12.58
C ASP A 146 -18.42 9.74 -11.45
N PHE A 147 -18.95 10.33 -10.38
CA PHE A 147 -19.46 9.60 -9.21
C PHE A 147 -20.76 8.82 -9.47
N VAL A 148 -21.43 9.02 -10.60
CA VAL A 148 -22.61 8.24 -11.00
C VAL A 148 -22.17 6.97 -11.72
N SER A 149 -21.35 7.11 -12.75
CA SER A 149 -20.85 5.95 -13.52
C SER A 149 -19.65 5.25 -12.87
N LEU A 150 -19.03 5.87 -11.87
CA LEU A 150 -17.78 5.45 -11.23
C LEU A 150 -16.66 5.26 -12.26
N ARG A 151 -16.55 6.19 -13.22
CA ARG A 151 -15.50 6.18 -14.24
C ARG A 151 -14.79 7.52 -14.30
N PHE A 152 -13.47 7.45 -14.42
CA PHE A 152 -12.65 8.60 -14.78
C PHE A 152 -12.87 8.95 -16.26
N LYS A 153 -13.10 10.23 -16.53
CA LYS A 153 -13.26 10.78 -17.90
C LYS A 153 -11.95 10.80 -18.68
N LYS A 154 -10.83 10.91 -17.97
CA LYS A 154 -9.47 10.84 -18.49
C LYS A 154 -8.64 9.95 -17.57
N SER A 155 -7.61 9.29 -18.09
CA SER A 155 -6.62 8.53 -17.31
C SER A 155 -5.35 9.35 -17.02
N ILE A 156 -5.05 10.32 -17.89
CA ILE A 156 -3.88 11.20 -17.83
C ILE A 156 -4.33 12.66 -17.72
N VAL A 157 -3.80 13.40 -16.75
CA VAL A 157 -3.99 14.86 -16.65
C VAL A 157 -2.92 15.64 -17.41
N ASP A 158 -3.26 16.87 -17.78
CA ASP A 158 -2.39 17.73 -18.58
C ASP A 158 -1.22 18.33 -17.77
N TYR A 159 -1.26 18.21 -16.43
CA TYR A 159 -0.26 18.75 -15.50
C TYR A 159 0.33 17.66 -14.59
N PRO A 160 1.64 17.72 -14.28
CA PRO A 160 2.22 16.83 -13.28
C PRO A 160 1.61 17.09 -11.90
N ARG A 161 1.50 16.04 -11.09
CA ARG A 161 1.01 16.12 -9.71
C ARG A 161 2.20 16.10 -8.76
N ASP A 162 2.14 16.93 -7.73
CA ASP A 162 3.12 16.91 -6.66
C ASP A 162 2.76 15.83 -5.62
N PRO A 163 3.77 15.16 -5.02
CA PRO A 163 3.51 14.26 -3.93
C PRO A 163 2.99 15.02 -2.70
N LEU A 164 1.96 14.47 -2.08
CA LEU A 164 1.48 14.88 -0.78
C LEU A 164 2.44 14.38 0.31
N GLU A 165 2.88 15.29 1.17
CA GLU A 165 3.62 14.96 2.37
C GLU A 165 2.97 15.61 3.59
N LEU A 166 2.43 14.79 4.49
CA LEU A 166 2.03 15.28 5.81
C LEU A 166 3.28 15.60 6.65
N PRO A 167 3.19 16.56 7.60
CA PRO A 167 4.28 16.83 8.52
C PRO A 167 4.71 15.58 9.28
N ASN A 168 6.02 15.38 9.42
CA ASN A 168 6.55 14.40 10.36
C ASN A 168 6.74 15.07 11.72
N ILE A 169 5.80 14.80 12.64
CA ILE A 169 5.80 15.32 14.02
C ILE A 169 6.02 14.19 15.03
N SER A 170 6.71 13.13 14.59
CA SER A 170 6.99 11.97 15.44
C SER A 170 8.07 12.28 16.47
N ASP A 171 9.04 13.17 16.22
CA ASP A 171 10.02 13.70 17.17
C ASP A 171 10.37 12.79 18.38
N GLY A 172 10.90 11.59 18.11
CA GLY A 172 11.33 10.63 19.14
C GLY A 172 10.20 9.91 19.89
N PHE A 173 8.94 10.13 19.49
CA PHE A 173 7.78 9.39 19.96
C PHE A 173 7.93 7.91 19.64
N LYS A 174 7.75 7.08 20.68
CA LYS A 174 7.73 5.63 20.55
C LYS A 174 6.27 5.18 20.61
N PRO A 175 5.72 4.68 19.50
CA PRO A 175 4.35 4.18 19.50
C PRO A 175 4.24 2.94 20.38
N ASP A 176 3.06 2.70 20.94
CA ASP A 176 2.79 1.48 21.68
C ASP A 176 2.01 0.46 20.86
N TRP A 177 1.70 -0.68 21.48
CA TRP A 177 0.96 -1.76 20.85
C TRP A 177 -0.38 -1.33 20.27
N LEU A 178 -1.12 -0.48 20.99
CA LEU A 178 -2.45 -0.07 20.55
C LEU A 178 -2.35 0.86 19.33
N ASP A 179 -1.31 1.70 19.27
CA ASP A 179 -1.05 2.55 18.10
C ASP A 179 -0.82 1.70 16.83
N LEU A 180 0.04 0.68 16.91
CA LEU A 180 0.32 -0.22 15.78
C LEU A 180 -0.90 -1.09 15.45
N PHE A 181 -1.61 -1.59 16.46
CA PHE A 181 -2.83 -2.38 16.27
C PHE A 181 -3.89 -1.57 15.52
N ILE A 182 -4.07 -0.30 15.85
CA ILE A 182 -5.01 0.59 15.16
C ILE A 182 -4.60 0.79 13.69
N ILE A 183 -3.31 1.09 13.42
CA ILE A 183 -2.81 1.26 12.05
C ILE A 183 -3.01 -0.04 11.27
N GLY A 184 -2.50 -1.15 11.79
CA GLY A 184 -2.55 -2.46 11.17
C GLY A 184 -3.98 -2.92 10.86
N LYS A 185 -4.90 -2.84 11.83
CA LYS A 185 -6.31 -3.20 11.60
C LYS A 185 -6.99 -2.33 10.58
N LYS A 186 -6.66 -1.03 10.50
CA LYS A 186 -7.17 -0.15 9.43
C LYS A 186 -6.60 -0.49 8.06
N GLN A 187 -5.38 -1.01 7.97
CA GLN A 187 -4.82 -1.50 6.71
C GLN A 187 -5.42 -2.85 6.29
N GLU A 188 -5.67 -3.75 7.25
CA GLU A 188 -6.28 -5.06 7.04
C GLU A 188 -7.75 -4.94 6.59
N ILE A 189 -8.51 -4.06 7.25
CA ILE A 189 -9.93 -3.82 6.97
C ILE A 189 -10.15 -2.30 6.82
N ASN A 190 -10.01 -1.80 5.60
CA ASN A 190 -10.02 -0.36 5.29
C ASN A 190 -11.35 0.38 5.51
N THR A 191 -12.40 -0.33 5.93
CA THR A 191 -13.71 0.21 6.32
C THR A 191 -14.00 0.07 7.83
N ILE A 192 -13.08 -0.52 8.61
CA ILE A 192 -13.30 -0.78 10.03
C ILE A 192 -13.38 0.52 10.85
N SER A 193 -14.37 0.60 11.72
CA SER A 193 -14.53 1.72 12.64
C SER A 193 -13.60 1.60 13.84
N LEU A 194 -13.24 2.74 14.45
CA LEU A 194 -12.49 2.74 15.70
C LEU A 194 -13.23 2.06 16.86
N LYS A 195 -14.58 2.00 16.82
CA LYS A 195 -15.37 1.27 17.83
C LYS A 195 -15.15 -0.23 17.71
N GLU A 196 -15.12 -0.76 16.49
CA GLU A 196 -14.82 -2.17 16.24
C GLU A 196 -13.37 -2.51 16.59
N ILE A 197 -12.41 -1.65 16.24
CA ILE A 197 -11.01 -1.81 16.66
C ILE A 197 -10.90 -1.84 18.19
N ALA A 198 -11.56 -0.91 18.89
CA ALA A 198 -11.55 -0.89 20.36
C ALA A 198 -12.08 -2.19 20.97
N LYS A 199 -13.17 -2.74 20.40
CA LYS A 199 -13.74 -4.04 20.80
C LYS A 199 -12.76 -5.18 20.56
N LEU A 200 -12.11 -5.23 19.39
CA LEU A 200 -11.11 -6.26 19.07
C LEU A 200 -9.87 -6.17 19.97
N ALA A 201 -9.45 -4.96 20.33
CA ALA A 201 -8.32 -4.73 21.23
C ALA A 201 -8.67 -4.95 22.70
N GLY A 202 -9.95 -5.11 23.06
CA GLY A 202 -10.39 -5.22 24.45
C GLY A 202 -10.22 -3.94 25.27
N VAL A 203 -10.30 -2.76 24.62
CA VAL A 203 -10.12 -1.45 25.29
C VAL A 203 -11.37 -0.57 25.17
N PRO A 204 -11.60 0.37 26.09
CA PRO A 204 -12.66 1.36 25.95
C PRO A 204 -12.51 2.19 24.67
N TYR A 205 -13.62 2.52 24.00
CA TYR A 205 -13.60 3.35 22.77
C TYR A 205 -12.87 4.68 22.96
N ARG A 206 -13.02 5.33 24.12
CA ARG A 206 -12.31 6.57 24.45
C ARG A 206 -10.78 6.43 24.37
N ASN A 207 -10.25 5.26 24.72
CA ASN A 207 -8.81 4.99 24.65
C ASN A 207 -8.40 4.83 23.18
N ALA A 208 -9.08 4.01 22.39
CA ALA A 208 -8.78 3.88 20.96
C ALA A 208 -8.89 5.22 20.21
N LEU A 209 -9.87 6.06 20.57
CA LEU A 209 -10.03 7.40 20.03
C LEU A 209 -8.85 8.32 20.42
N TYR A 210 -8.45 8.30 21.69
CA TYR A 210 -7.29 9.04 22.17
C TYR A 210 -6.01 8.65 21.42
N HIS A 211 -5.71 7.35 21.32
CA HIS A 211 -4.53 6.84 20.60
C HIS A 211 -4.56 7.24 19.12
N TYR A 212 -5.71 7.05 18.46
CA TYR A 212 -5.81 7.44 17.06
C TYR A 212 -5.58 8.95 16.86
N GLN A 213 -6.22 9.80 17.66
CA GLN A 213 -6.14 11.26 17.49
C GLN A 213 -4.81 11.84 17.95
N LYS A 214 -4.30 11.40 19.10
CA LYS A 214 -3.11 11.99 19.75
C LYS A 214 -1.81 11.34 19.32
N HIS A 215 -1.81 10.05 18.98
CA HIS A 215 -0.62 9.32 18.58
C HIS A 215 -0.61 9.10 17.06
N VAL A 216 -1.55 8.31 16.52
CA VAL A 216 -1.51 7.94 15.09
C VAL A 216 -1.53 9.16 14.17
N ILE A 217 -2.51 10.04 14.35
CA ILE A 217 -2.59 11.30 13.59
C ILE A 217 -1.73 12.39 14.26
N GLY A 218 -1.89 12.58 15.57
CA GLY A 218 -1.27 13.68 16.31
C GLY A 218 0.26 13.62 16.46
N LYS A 219 0.89 12.46 16.25
CA LYS A 219 2.35 12.28 16.13
C LYS A 219 2.78 11.94 14.70
N GLY A 220 1.86 12.01 13.75
CA GLY A 220 2.18 11.81 12.33
C GLY A 220 2.73 10.43 12.02
N LEU A 221 2.25 9.37 12.70
CA LEU A 221 2.66 7.98 12.42
C LEU A 221 2.20 7.50 11.03
N VAL A 222 1.38 8.28 10.34
CA VAL A 222 0.91 8.05 8.97
C VAL A 222 1.30 9.23 8.08
N ARG A 223 1.71 8.94 6.83
CA ARG A 223 2.11 9.93 5.82
C ARG A 223 0.94 10.45 4.98
N GLY A 224 -0.18 9.75 5.02
CA GLY A 224 -1.37 10.00 4.22
C GLY A 224 -2.30 8.80 4.27
N ASN A 225 -3.44 8.88 3.59
CA ASN A 225 -4.40 7.79 3.51
C ASN A 225 -4.60 7.41 2.04
N ALA A 226 -4.02 6.28 1.63
CA ALA A 226 -4.26 5.74 0.31
C ALA A 226 -5.75 5.42 0.16
N PHE A 227 -6.35 6.03 -0.84
CA PHE A 227 -7.76 5.93 -1.13
C PHE A 227 -8.00 4.82 -2.13
N ARG A 228 -9.02 4.00 -1.88
CA ARG A 228 -9.50 3.04 -2.87
C ARG A 228 -11.00 3.17 -3.00
N ILE A 229 -11.47 3.31 -4.24
CA ILE A 229 -12.90 3.23 -4.54
C ILE A 229 -13.26 1.74 -4.67
N LYS A 230 -14.34 1.35 -4.00
CA LYS A 230 -14.88 0.00 -4.06
C LYS A 230 -15.29 -0.32 -5.50
N ASP A 231 -15.00 -1.55 -5.92
CA ASP A 231 -15.31 -2.09 -7.25
C ASP A 231 -14.58 -1.41 -8.43
N LEU A 232 -13.73 -0.43 -8.16
CA LEU A 232 -12.76 0.13 -9.11
C LEU A 232 -11.33 -0.29 -8.75
N GLN A 233 -10.42 0.01 -9.68
CA GLN A 233 -8.99 -0.16 -9.51
C GLN A 233 -8.62 -1.62 -9.27
N ASN A 234 -9.18 -2.50 -10.11
CA ASN A 234 -9.01 -3.94 -10.02
C ASN A 234 -7.74 -4.48 -10.67
N ILE A 235 -6.88 -3.58 -11.17
CA ILE A 235 -5.54 -3.90 -11.67
C ILE A 235 -4.52 -3.01 -10.95
N ARG A 236 -3.40 -3.60 -10.54
CA ARG A 236 -2.22 -2.86 -10.13
C ARG A 236 -1.15 -2.98 -11.20
N VAL A 237 -0.61 -1.86 -11.63
CA VAL A 237 0.60 -1.80 -12.48
C VAL A 237 1.76 -1.32 -11.62
N ILE A 238 2.82 -2.13 -11.56
CA ILE A 238 4.06 -1.79 -10.86
C ILE A 238 5.12 -1.43 -11.90
N LEU A 239 5.66 -0.23 -11.77
CA LEU A 239 6.71 0.31 -12.62
C LEU A 239 8.01 0.31 -11.84
N THR A 240 9.06 -0.29 -12.39
CA THR A 240 10.39 -0.33 -11.78
C THR A 240 11.40 0.29 -12.75
N PHE A 241 12.12 1.33 -12.32
CA PHE A 241 13.05 2.06 -13.18
C PHE A 241 14.18 2.73 -12.39
N GLY A 242 15.28 3.09 -13.04
CA GLY A 242 16.34 3.88 -12.41
C GLY A 242 15.85 5.29 -12.06
N LYS A 243 16.34 5.87 -10.97
CA LYS A 243 15.92 7.21 -10.49
C LYS A 243 16.11 8.26 -11.58
N ASN A 244 15.01 8.91 -11.94
CA ASN A 244 14.97 10.01 -12.89
C ASN A 244 13.77 10.91 -12.53
N GLU A 245 14.06 12.16 -12.15
CA GLU A 245 13.05 13.12 -11.67
C GLU A 245 12.05 13.52 -12.76
N GLU A 246 12.52 13.67 -14.00
CA GLU A 246 11.66 14.01 -15.14
C GLU A 246 10.71 12.86 -15.48
N VAL A 247 11.18 11.62 -15.39
CA VAL A 247 10.35 10.43 -15.63
C VAL A 247 9.25 10.32 -14.57
N ILE A 248 9.57 10.39 -13.28
CA ILE A 248 8.54 10.29 -12.23
C ILE A 248 7.58 11.48 -12.27
N LYS A 249 8.07 12.68 -12.60
CA LYS A 249 7.24 13.87 -12.80
C LYS A 249 6.27 13.71 -13.96
N ASP A 250 6.69 13.14 -15.09
CA ASP A 250 5.77 12.88 -16.20
C ASP A 250 4.78 11.76 -15.85
N LEU A 251 5.24 10.65 -15.25
CA LEU A 251 4.36 9.56 -14.80
C LEU A 251 3.35 10.01 -13.75
N SER A 252 3.64 11.05 -12.95
CA SER A 252 2.70 11.61 -11.98
C SER A 252 1.41 12.12 -12.61
N LYS A 253 1.40 12.38 -13.92
CA LYS A 253 0.19 12.75 -14.69
C LYS A 253 -0.81 11.62 -14.82
N ILE A 254 -0.41 10.36 -14.61
CA ILE A 254 -1.34 9.25 -14.50
C ILE A 254 -2.15 9.46 -13.23
N LEU A 255 -3.46 9.73 -13.37
CA LEU A 255 -4.36 10.14 -12.28
C LEU A 255 -4.36 9.18 -11.09
N THR A 256 -4.20 7.89 -11.39
CA THR A 256 -4.26 6.80 -10.42
C THR A 256 -2.89 6.26 -10.02
N LEU A 257 -1.78 6.92 -10.42
CA LEU A 257 -0.50 6.72 -9.76
C LEU A 257 -0.68 7.17 -8.31
N SER A 258 -0.64 6.22 -7.38
CA SER A 258 -0.98 6.47 -5.98
C SER A 258 0.26 6.73 -5.14
N TYR A 259 1.35 6.02 -5.40
CA TYR A 259 2.60 6.25 -4.70
C TYR A 259 3.78 5.69 -5.48
N ALA A 260 4.94 6.29 -5.26
CA ALA A 260 6.22 5.80 -5.71
C ALA A 260 7.20 5.71 -4.56
N PHE A 261 8.07 4.70 -4.62
CA PHE A 261 9.11 4.49 -3.62
C PHE A 261 10.48 4.75 -4.24
N GLU A 262 11.35 5.45 -3.53
CA GLU A 262 12.78 5.51 -3.85
C GLU A 262 13.54 4.52 -2.95
N THR A 263 14.44 3.77 -3.56
CA THR A 263 15.28 2.78 -2.88
C THR A 263 16.70 3.27 -2.69
N SER A 264 17.47 2.54 -1.87
CA SER A 264 18.82 2.90 -1.51
C SER A 264 19.81 2.86 -2.67
N ASP A 265 19.56 1.98 -3.63
CA ASP A 265 20.32 1.74 -4.85
C ASP A 265 19.74 2.50 -6.07
N ASN A 266 19.04 3.62 -5.80
CA ASN A 266 18.53 4.53 -6.82
C ASN A 266 17.55 3.90 -7.83
N LYS A 267 16.77 2.89 -7.43
CA LYS A 267 15.56 2.49 -8.16
C LYS A 267 14.34 3.27 -7.66
N VAL A 268 13.39 3.49 -8.57
CA VAL A 268 12.04 3.98 -8.27
C VAL A 268 11.04 2.87 -8.57
N ILE A 269 10.11 2.64 -7.63
CA ILE A 269 9.02 1.68 -7.75
C ILE A 269 7.70 2.44 -7.67
N ALA A 270 7.02 2.68 -8.80
CA ALA A 270 5.75 3.38 -8.84
C ALA A 270 4.56 2.40 -8.93
N ASN A 271 3.48 2.71 -8.24
CA ASN A 271 2.26 1.91 -8.22
C ASN A 271 1.11 2.71 -8.81
N VAL A 272 0.56 2.18 -9.90
CA VAL A 272 -0.63 2.70 -10.58
C VAL A 272 -1.77 1.74 -10.38
N TYR A 273 -2.96 2.28 -10.12
CA TYR A 273 -4.18 1.51 -9.93
C TYR A 273 -5.13 1.73 -11.12
N CYS A 274 -5.39 0.70 -11.90
CA CYS A 274 -6.17 0.82 -13.13
C CYS A 274 -7.43 -0.05 -13.09
N ASP A 275 -8.38 0.29 -13.95
CA ASP A 275 -9.41 -0.61 -14.43
C ASP A 275 -9.16 -0.96 -15.89
N ASP A 276 -9.78 -2.04 -16.36
CA ASP A 276 -9.57 -2.57 -17.71
C ASP A 276 -9.81 -1.49 -18.79
N TYR A 277 -10.81 -0.63 -18.58
CA TYR A 277 -11.25 0.35 -19.58
C TYR A 277 -10.22 1.44 -19.89
N PHE A 278 -9.24 1.69 -19.02
CA PHE A 278 -8.20 2.71 -19.26
C PHE A 278 -6.78 2.18 -19.06
N LEU A 279 -6.62 0.87 -18.88
CA LEU A 279 -5.30 0.24 -18.80
C LEU A 279 -4.49 0.50 -20.09
N GLY A 280 -5.13 0.42 -21.26
CA GLY A 280 -4.49 0.69 -22.56
C GLY A 280 -3.86 2.08 -22.61
N ASP A 281 -4.65 3.13 -22.34
CA ASP A 281 -4.17 4.52 -22.31
C ASP A 281 -2.99 4.72 -21.36
N VAL A 282 -3.02 4.06 -20.18
CA VAL A 282 -1.94 4.15 -19.20
C VAL A 282 -0.67 3.48 -19.72
N LEU A 283 -0.77 2.30 -20.32
CA LEU A 283 0.38 1.58 -20.89
C LEU A 283 0.98 2.33 -22.09
N ASP A 284 0.13 2.93 -22.94
CA ASP A 284 0.56 3.78 -24.04
C ASP A 284 1.29 5.02 -23.53
N TYR A 285 0.76 5.66 -22.48
CA TYR A 285 1.40 6.82 -21.86
C TYR A 285 2.74 6.48 -21.20
N ILE A 286 2.86 5.33 -20.55
CA ILE A 286 4.15 4.83 -20.01
C ILE A 286 5.13 4.61 -21.16
N SER A 287 4.71 3.99 -22.26
CA SER A 287 5.55 3.76 -23.44
C SER A 287 6.01 5.07 -24.08
N TYR A 288 5.11 6.05 -24.20
CA TYR A 288 5.44 7.41 -24.63
C TYR A 288 6.48 8.06 -23.70
N THR A 289 6.31 7.91 -22.38
CA THR A 289 7.25 8.43 -21.37
C THR A 289 8.64 7.79 -21.55
N MET A 290 8.71 6.47 -21.75
CA MET A 290 9.96 5.75 -22.03
C MET A 290 10.67 6.30 -23.26
N TRP A 291 9.93 6.50 -24.36
CA TRP A 291 10.46 7.06 -25.60
C TRP A 291 10.95 8.51 -25.43
N LYS A 292 10.10 9.37 -24.85
CA LYS A 292 10.36 10.80 -24.66
C LYS A 292 11.62 11.05 -23.83
N HIS A 293 11.78 10.30 -22.74
CA HIS A 293 12.90 10.49 -21.80
C HIS A 293 14.07 9.53 -22.06
N LYS A 294 13.98 8.66 -23.09
CA LYS A 294 14.95 7.61 -23.40
C LYS A 294 15.30 6.76 -22.17
N HIS A 295 14.29 6.40 -21.39
CA HIS A 295 14.44 5.74 -20.10
C HIS A 295 13.69 4.43 -20.07
N ASN A 296 14.36 3.37 -19.62
CA ASN A 296 13.74 2.05 -19.52
C ASN A 296 12.88 1.96 -18.25
N ILE A 297 11.65 1.50 -18.42
CA ILE A 297 10.71 1.21 -17.33
C ILE A 297 10.31 -0.26 -17.45
N ASP A 298 10.60 -1.06 -16.43
CA ASP A 298 10.04 -2.40 -16.30
C ASP A 298 8.60 -2.31 -15.81
N VAL A 299 7.67 -2.87 -16.59
CA VAL A 299 6.23 -2.78 -16.35
C VAL A 299 5.69 -4.17 -16.01
N SER A 300 5.06 -4.31 -14.86
CA SER A 300 4.36 -5.53 -14.47
C SER A 300 2.91 -5.26 -14.09
N VAL A 301 2.01 -6.06 -14.64
CA VAL A 301 0.56 -5.93 -14.47
C VAL A 301 0.05 -7.08 -13.58
N HIS A 302 -0.80 -6.73 -12.61
CA HIS A 302 -1.27 -7.64 -11.58
C HIS A 302 -2.78 -7.43 -11.35
N ALA A 303 -3.60 -8.39 -11.79
CA ALA A 303 -5.04 -8.36 -11.54
C ALA A 303 -5.36 -8.67 -10.07
N PHE A 304 -6.40 -8.02 -9.51
CA PHE A 304 -6.89 -8.36 -8.17
C PHE A 304 -7.71 -9.64 -8.14
N LEU A 305 -8.28 -10.02 -9.29
CA LEU A 305 -9.11 -11.21 -9.45
C LEU A 305 -8.43 -12.19 -10.42
N PRO A 306 -8.52 -13.51 -10.17
CA PRO A 306 -9.04 -14.15 -8.95
C PRO A 306 -8.21 -13.79 -7.71
N ARG A 307 -8.88 -13.70 -6.55
CA ARG A 307 -8.24 -13.28 -5.29
C ARG A 307 -7.01 -14.15 -4.98
N PHE A 308 -5.90 -13.51 -4.60
CA PHE A 308 -4.63 -14.15 -4.26
C PHE A 308 -3.92 -14.91 -5.38
N LYS A 309 -4.44 -14.92 -6.61
CA LYS A 309 -3.74 -15.53 -7.75
C LYS A 309 -2.55 -14.68 -8.21
N TYR A 310 -2.77 -13.37 -8.37
CA TYR A 310 -1.76 -12.44 -8.88
C TYR A 310 -1.35 -11.38 -7.87
N LEU A 311 -2.20 -11.14 -6.86
CA LEU A 311 -1.97 -10.10 -5.89
C LEU A 311 -2.46 -10.52 -4.51
N LEU A 312 -1.57 -10.39 -3.54
CA LEU A 312 -1.87 -10.42 -2.12
C LEU A 312 -1.35 -9.12 -1.50
N THR A 313 -2.19 -8.46 -0.72
CA THR A 313 -1.82 -7.29 0.09
C THR A 313 -2.17 -7.56 1.53
N ALA A 314 -1.32 -7.16 2.45
CA ALA A 314 -1.53 -7.25 3.89
C ALA A 314 -1.19 -5.94 4.58
N SER A 315 -1.57 -5.82 5.86
CA SER A 315 -1.14 -4.74 6.73
C SER A 315 0.35 -4.85 7.06
N ILE A 316 0.91 -3.82 7.71
CA ILE A 316 2.13 -3.96 8.49
C ILE A 316 2.02 -5.18 9.42
N PRO A 317 3.13 -5.84 9.79
CA PRO A 317 3.13 -7.06 10.62
C PRO A 317 2.80 -6.78 12.10
N TYR A 318 1.78 -5.98 12.41
CA TYR A 318 1.50 -5.45 13.75
C TYR A 318 1.25 -6.54 14.81
N GLU A 319 0.90 -7.76 14.40
CA GLU A 319 0.77 -8.93 15.26
C GLU A 319 2.09 -9.32 15.94
N HIS A 320 3.22 -8.93 15.34
CA HIS A 320 4.57 -9.18 15.84
C HIS A 320 5.10 -8.06 16.74
N TYR A 321 4.29 -7.05 17.03
CA TYR A 321 4.62 -6.04 18.02
C TYR A 321 3.94 -6.39 19.33
N ASP A 322 4.71 -6.54 20.41
CA ASP A 322 4.17 -6.97 21.69
C ASP A 322 3.60 -5.80 22.53
N LYS A 323 2.87 -6.14 23.59
CA LYS A 323 2.32 -5.16 24.54
C LYS A 323 3.37 -4.39 25.34
N HIS A 324 4.65 -4.79 25.26
CA HIS A 324 5.78 -4.11 25.89
C HIS A 324 6.49 -3.14 24.93
N GLY A 325 5.98 -2.99 23.70
CA GLY A 325 6.51 -2.07 22.72
C GLY A 325 7.75 -2.60 21.98
N LYS A 326 7.85 -3.92 21.81
CA LYS A 326 8.96 -4.57 21.11
C LYS A 326 8.49 -5.40 19.92
N TRP A 327 9.28 -5.36 18.85
CA TRP A 327 9.14 -6.30 17.74
C TRP A 327 9.67 -7.67 18.15
N VAL A 328 8.86 -8.70 17.96
CA VAL A 328 9.18 -10.09 18.24
C VAL A 328 9.17 -10.85 16.92
N VAL A 329 10.32 -11.35 16.50
CA VAL A 329 10.45 -12.15 15.27
C VAL A 329 10.99 -13.52 15.62
N ASN A 330 10.23 -14.57 15.31
CA ASN A 330 10.68 -15.95 15.47
C ASN A 330 11.29 -16.48 14.17
N LYS A 331 12.59 -16.22 13.97
CA LYS A 331 13.32 -16.71 12.79
C LYS A 331 13.36 -18.25 12.71
N GLY A 332 13.31 -18.95 13.85
CA GLY A 332 13.22 -20.40 13.91
C GLY A 332 11.91 -20.92 13.30
N LEU A 333 10.79 -20.31 13.69
CA LEU A 333 9.47 -20.62 13.13
C LEU A 333 9.41 -20.35 11.61
N ILE A 334 9.97 -19.21 11.16
CA ILE A 334 10.05 -18.91 9.72
C ILE A 334 10.87 -19.99 9.00
N SER A 335 12.02 -20.40 9.56
CA SER A 335 12.84 -21.48 9.02
C SER A 335 12.08 -22.81 8.93
N GLU A 336 11.34 -23.20 9.97
CA GLU A 336 10.52 -24.42 9.95
C GLU A 336 9.41 -24.36 8.88
N LYS A 337 8.78 -23.19 8.71
CA LYS A 337 7.77 -22.99 7.66
C LYS A 337 8.37 -23.07 6.26
N ILE A 338 9.60 -22.59 6.07
CA ILE A 338 10.36 -22.78 4.81
C ILE A 338 10.52 -24.27 4.52
N ASP A 339 11.00 -25.05 5.50
CA ASP A 339 11.22 -26.49 5.34
C ASP A 339 9.89 -27.23 5.05
N SER A 340 8.81 -26.83 5.72
CA SER A 340 7.48 -27.39 5.47
C SER A 340 6.94 -27.06 4.08
N LEU A 341 7.17 -25.85 3.57
CA LEU A 341 6.74 -25.48 2.22
C LEU A 341 7.55 -26.23 1.16
N SER A 342 8.86 -26.44 1.39
CA SER A 342 9.70 -27.22 0.49
C SER A 342 9.16 -28.64 0.31
N LYS A 343 8.85 -29.34 1.41
CA LYS A 343 8.22 -30.68 1.38
C LYS A 343 6.88 -30.69 0.63
N LYS A 344 6.06 -29.65 0.81
CA LYS A 344 4.79 -29.49 0.07
C LYS A 344 5.05 -29.38 -1.43
N ILE A 345 6.10 -28.67 -1.86
CA ILE A 345 6.44 -28.50 -3.28
C ILE A 345 6.92 -29.81 -3.88
N GLU A 346 7.76 -30.58 -3.17
CA GLU A 346 8.22 -31.91 -3.63
C GLU A 346 7.03 -32.84 -3.91
N LEU A 347 6.03 -32.85 -3.02
CA LEU A 347 4.80 -33.65 -3.20
C LEU A 347 3.94 -33.21 -4.40
N LEU A 348 4.12 -31.99 -4.93
CA LEU A 348 3.41 -31.47 -6.10
C LEU A 348 4.17 -31.71 -7.42
N GLN A 349 5.36 -32.30 -7.36
CA GLN A 349 6.17 -32.66 -8.54
C GLN A 349 5.89 -34.09 -9.04
N PHE A 350 5.24 -34.90 -8.20
CA PHE A 350 4.63 -36.18 -8.55
C PHE A 350 3.11 -36.00 -8.68
#